data_AF-A0A2G2ZBN2-F1
#
_entry.id   AF-A0A2G2ZBN2-F1
#
_cell.length_a   1.000
_cell.length_b   1.000
_cell.length_c   1.000
_cell.angle_alpha   90.00
_cell.angle_beta   90.00
_cell.angle_gamma   90.00
#
_symmetry.space_group_name_H-M   'P 1'
#
loop_
_entity.id
_entity.type
_entity.pdbx_description
1 polymer ?
#
loop_
_entity_poly.entity_id
_entity_poly.type
_entity_poly.pdbx_seq_one_letter_code
_entity_poly.pdbx_strand_id
1 'polypeptide(L)'
;MLDPKEIQEVEMTNTMEQQEISIHALNCSLGYWTMKVTGYHFKKPLHILIDTGSSHNFIDPALVQQLGCLIRSVLPKKVAASNGNDMQVDKMCTISWLLQKLSF
;
A
#
# COMPACT_ATOMS: atom_id res chain seq x y z
N MET A 1 -22.47 -30.59 28.52
CA MET A 1 -23.32 -29.48 28.06
C MET A 1 -22.62 -28.22 28.57
N LEU A 2 -21.96 -27.46 27.70
CA LEU A 2 -21.20 -26.28 28.10
C LEU A 2 -22.14 -25.08 28.30
N ASP A 3 -21.76 -24.16 29.18
CA ASP A 3 -22.57 -23.01 29.58
C ASP A 3 -22.81 -22.03 28.41
N PRO A 4 -24.01 -21.46 28.25
CA PRO A 4 -24.33 -20.53 27.14
C PRO A 4 -23.52 -19.23 27.13
N LYS A 5 -22.81 -18.92 28.24
CA LYS A 5 -21.94 -17.75 28.35
C LYS A 5 -20.52 -17.98 27.84
N GLU A 6 -20.14 -19.22 27.54
CA GLU A 6 -18.79 -19.57 27.05
C GLU A 6 -18.71 -19.59 25.50
N ILE A 7 -19.83 -19.28 24.81
CA ILE A 7 -19.92 -19.32 23.33
C ILE A 7 -19.86 -17.91 22.70
N GLN A 8 -19.65 -16.84 23.48
CA GLN A 8 -19.63 -15.46 22.96
C GLN A 8 -18.47 -14.58 23.42
N GLU A 9 -17.30 -15.17 23.69
CA GLU A 9 -16.04 -14.43 23.67
C GLU A 9 -15.04 -15.14 22.75
N VAL A 10 -15.45 -15.38 21.50
CA VAL A 10 -14.48 -15.28 20.41
C VAL A 10 -14.23 -13.78 20.27
N GLU A 11 -13.28 -13.27 21.06
CA GLU A 11 -12.61 -12.02 20.76
C GLU A 11 -12.12 -12.15 19.32
N MET A 12 -12.90 -11.61 18.38
CA MET A 12 -12.37 -11.10 17.13
C MET A 12 -11.38 -10.03 17.56
N THR A 13 -10.15 -10.47 17.79
CA THR A 13 -8.96 -9.63 17.72
C THR A 13 -8.96 -9.09 16.30
N ASN A 14 -9.74 -8.03 16.09
CA ASN A 14 -9.62 -7.16 14.95
C ASN A 14 -8.32 -6.41 15.20
N THR A 15 -7.19 -7.12 15.03
CA THR A 15 -5.90 -6.49 14.85
C THR A 15 -6.10 -5.60 13.64
N MET A 16 -6.38 -4.32 13.89
CA MET A 16 -6.36 -3.31 12.85
C MET A 16 -4.96 -3.39 12.27
N GLU A 17 -4.82 -4.05 11.12
CA GLU A 17 -3.54 -4.13 10.42
C GLU A 17 -3.05 -2.70 10.19
N GLN A 18 -2.08 -2.29 10.99
CA GLN A 18 -1.48 -0.98 10.89
C GLN A 18 -0.63 -0.98 9.63
N GLN A 19 -0.97 -0.11 8.70
CA GLN A 19 -0.19 0.07 7.48
C GLN A 19 0.99 0.98 7.78
N GLU A 20 2.12 0.76 7.13
CA GLU A 20 3.36 1.50 7.39
C GLU A 20 4.02 1.89 6.07
N ILE A 21 4.46 3.14 6.00
CA ILE A 21 5.27 3.66 4.90
C ILE A 21 6.57 4.26 5.43
N SER A 22 7.68 3.87 4.81
CA SER A 22 8.99 4.40 5.20
C SER A 22 9.18 5.86 4.77
N ILE A 23 10.04 6.56 5.49
CA ILE A 23 10.40 7.95 5.22
C ILE A 23 11.13 8.06 3.89
N HIS A 24 11.83 6.99 3.51
CA HIS A 24 12.56 6.91 2.27
C HIS A 24 11.62 6.82 1.07
N ALA A 25 10.55 6.03 1.19
CA ALA A 25 9.51 5.96 0.18
C ALA A 25 8.74 7.28 0.07
N LEU A 26 8.37 7.90 1.19
CA LEU A 26 7.65 9.18 1.21
C LEU A 26 8.41 10.33 0.56
N ASN A 27 9.70 10.44 0.87
CA ASN A 27 10.55 11.50 0.33
C ASN A 27 11.05 11.19 -1.08
N CYS A 28 10.67 10.04 -1.65
CA CYS A 28 11.26 9.51 -2.88
C CYS A 28 12.80 9.53 -2.83
N SER A 29 13.39 9.26 -1.65
CA SER A 29 14.82 9.45 -1.43
C SER A 29 15.61 8.38 -2.17
N LEU A 30 16.24 8.76 -3.28
CA LEU A 30 17.09 7.89 -4.08
C LEU A 30 18.45 7.73 -3.36
N GLY A 31 18.79 6.50 -2.96
CA GLY A 31 20.01 6.18 -2.21
C GLY A 31 20.07 4.70 -1.82
N TYR A 32 20.97 4.31 -0.89
CA TYR A 32 21.12 2.91 -0.45
C TYR A 32 19.86 2.28 0.17
N TRP A 33 18.85 3.07 0.49
CA TRP A 33 17.65 2.65 1.22
C TRP A 33 16.47 2.25 0.33
N THR A 34 16.38 2.77 -0.90
CA THR A 34 15.33 2.39 -1.84
C THR A 34 15.90 2.16 -3.23
N MET A 35 15.46 1.08 -3.88
CA MET A 35 15.79 0.85 -5.29
C MET A 35 14.70 1.47 -6.16
N LYS A 36 15.09 2.21 -7.20
CA LYS A 36 14.15 2.69 -8.20
C LYS A 36 14.24 1.84 -9.46
N VAL A 37 13.12 1.29 -9.89
CA VAL A 37 12.98 0.66 -11.21
C VAL A 37 12.03 1.46 -12.08
N THR A 38 12.22 1.35 -13.39
CA THR A 38 11.26 1.89 -14.35
C THR A 38 10.44 0.75 -14.92
N GLY A 39 9.17 0.70 -14.52
CA GLY A 39 8.16 -0.18 -15.11
C GLY A 39 7.32 0.55 -16.14
N TYR A 40 6.35 -0.14 -16.74
CA TYR A 40 5.41 0.45 -17.69
C TYR A 40 3.99 -0.03 -17.46
N HIS A 41 3.02 0.87 -17.37
CA HIS A 41 1.59 0.54 -17.47
C HIS A 41 1.14 0.91 -18.89
N PHE A 42 0.86 -0.10 -19.71
CA PHE A 42 0.76 0.01 -21.17
C PHE A 42 2.02 0.64 -21.78
N LYS A 43 1.94 1.90 -22.22
CA LYS A 43 3.05 2.67 -22.81
C LYS A 43 3.54 3.81 -21.91
N LYS A 44 2.99 3.94 -20.70
CA LYS A 44 3.35 5.01 -19.76
C LYS A 44 4.44 4.51 -18.80
N PRO A 45 5.62 5.15 -18.74
CA PRO A 45 6.65 4.77 -17.80
C PRO A 45 6.19 5.06 -16.36
N LEU A 46 6.49 4.14 -15.44
CA LEU A 46 6.25 4.25 -14.02
C LEU A 46 7.59 4.23 -13.28
N HIS A 47 7.80 5.17 -12.37
CA HIS A 47 8.87 5.08 -11.40
C HIS A 47 8.35 4.33 -10.18
N ILE A 48 8.91 3.14 -9.95
CA ILE A 48 8.50 2.25 -8.84
C ILE A 48 9.66 2.22 -7.86
N LEU A 49 9.36 2.56 -6.61
CA LEU A 49 10.29 2.43 -5.49
C LEU A 49 10.10 1.05 -4.87
N ILE A 50 11.17 0.26 -4.85
CA ILE A 50 11.25 -1.00 -4.11
C ILE A 50 11.83 -0.65 -2.75
N ASP A 51 10.96 -0.74 -1.74
CA ASP A 51 11.25 -0.41 -0.36
C ASP A 51 10.85 -1.58 0.54
N THR A 52 11.83 -2.16 1.22
CA THR A 52 11.61 -3.27 2.17
C THR A 52 11.15 -2.79 3.55
N GLY A 53 11.18 -1.49 3.81
CA GLY A 53 10.76 -0.89 5.07
C GLY A 53 9.28 -0.48 5.13
N SER A 54 8.52 -0.69 4.05
CA SER A 54 7.07 -0.43 4.01
C SER A 54 6.29 -1.73 4.13
N SER A 55 5.13 -1.72 4.80
CA SER A 55 4.31 -2.93 4.98
C SER A 55 3.36 -3.21 3.81
N HIS A 56 3.04 -2.19 3.02
CA HIS A 56 2.14 -2.26 1.87
C HIS A 56 2.69 -1.44 0.69
N ASN A 57 2.12 -1.67 -0.50
CA ASN A 57 2.40 -0.86 -1.67
C ASN A 57 1.50 0.37 -1.69
N PHE A 58 2.12 1.53 -1.94
CA PHE A 58 1.42 2.81 -2.07
C PHE A 58 1.65 3.40 -3.45
N ILE A 59 0.68 4.17 -3.94
CA ILE A 59 0.72 4.82 -5.25
C ILE A 59 0.17 6.23 -5.13
N ASP A 60 0.79 7.17 -5.84
CA ASP A 60 0.31 8.55 -5.92
C ASP A 60 -1.12 8.58 -6.53
N PRO A 61 -2.12 9.16 -5.83
CA PRO A 61 -3.48 9.30 -6.34
C PRO A 61 -3.55 9.99 -7.72
N ALA A 62 -2.67 10.95 -8.00
CA ALA A 62 -2.63 11.62 -9.30
C ALA A 62 -2.19 10.66 -10.41
N LEU A 63 -1.24 9.77 -10.11
CA LEU A 63 -0.81 8.73 -11.04
C LEU A 63 -1.95 7.74 -11.31
N VAL A 64 -2.69 7.30 -10.29
CA VAL A 64 -3.86 6.41 -10.47
C VAL A 64 -4.88 7.01 -11.44
N GLN A 65 -5.18 8.31 -11.32
CA GLN A 65 -6.07 9.02 -12.24
C GLN A 65 -5.51 9.05 -13.67
N GLN A 66 -4.20 9.34 -13.82
CA GLN A 66 -3.55 9.35 -15.13
C GLN A 66 -3.51 7.98 -15.81
N LEU A 67 -3.44 6.90 -15.03
CA LEU A 67 -3.45 5.53 -15.53
C LEU A 67 -4.86 5.03 -15.85
N GLY A 68 -5.90 5.70 -15.35
CA GLY A 68 -7.29 5.29 -15.55
C GLY A 68 -7.63 4.00 -14.81
N CYS A 69 -6.96 3.72 -13.70
CA CYS A 69 -7.20 2.50 -12.93
C CYS A 69 -8.56 2.54 -12.25
N LEU A 70 -9.20 1.37 -12.12
CA LEU A 70 -10.44 1.25 -11.35
C LEU A 70 -10.13 1.39 -9.86
N ILE A 71 -10.70 2.42 -9.24
CA ILE A 71 -10.57 2.70 -7.81
C ILE A 71 -11.76 2.08 -7.07
N ARG A 72 -11.46 1.38 -5.97
CA ARG A 72 -12.45 0.85 -5.03
C ARG A 72 -12.30 1.57 -3.69
N SER A 73 -13.42 1.99 -3.11
CA SER A 73 -13.42 2.48 -1.72
C SER A 73 -13.22 1.31 -0.76
N VAL A 74 -12.45 1.54 0.29
CA VAL A 74 -12.21 0.58 1.37
C VAL A 74 -12.49 1.26 2.72
N LEU A 75 -12.63 0.47 3.79
CA LEU A 75 -12.68 1.04 5.13
C LEU A 75 -11.41 1.85 5.38
N PRO A 76 -11.50 3.10 5.86
CA PRO A 76 -10.33 3.93 6.08
C PRO A 76 -9.33 3.26 7.01
N LYS A 77 -8.09 3.08 6.53
CA LYS A 77 -6.98 2.51 7.29
C LYS A 77 -5.99 3.60 7.65
N LYS A 78 -5.49 3.55 8.88
CA LYS A 78 -4.41 4.41 9.34
C LYS A 78 -3.08 3.89 8.80
N VAL A 79 -2.29 4.80 8.23
CA VAL A 79 -0.95 4.52 7.74
C VAL A 79 0.03 5.28 8.63
N ALA A 80 0.82 4.55 9.41
CA ALA A 80 1.92 5.14 10.16
C ALA A 80 3.03 5.52 9.19
N ALA A 81 3.32 6.81 9.12
CA ALA A 81 4.46 7.32 8.40
C ALA A 81 5.62 7.50 9.38
N SER A 82 6.81 7.05 8.99
CA SER A 82 8.00 7.16 9.85
C SER A 82 8.52 8.60 10.04
N ASN A 83 7.88 9.62 9.44
CA ASN A 83 8.06 11.04 9.82
C ASN A 83 7.21 11.46 11.02
N GLY A 84 6.37 10.58 11.58
CA GLY A 84 5.43 10.90 12.66
C GLY A 84 4.14 11.57 12.21
N ASN A 85 3.94 11.79 10.91
CA ASN A 85 2.69 12.32 10.35
C ASN A 85 1.82 11.19 9.82
N ASP A 86 0.96 10.66 10.67
CA ASP A 86 0.04 9.60 10.28
C ASP A 86 -0.83 10.03 9.09
N MET A 87 -0.94 9.13 8.10
CA MET A 87 -1.77 9.30 6.92
C MET A 87 -2.99 8.38 7.01
N GLN A 88 -3.98 8.60 6.15
CA GLN A 88 -5.14 7.73 6.02
C GLN A 88 -5.32 7.31 4.57
N VAL A 89 -5.67 6.05 4.34
CA VAL A 89 -6.01 5.51 3.03
C VAL A 89 -7.41 4.91 3.08
N ASP A 90 -8.27 5.36 2.19
CA ASP A 90 -9.67 4.93 2.04
C ASP A 90 -9.97 4.37 0.64
N LYS A 91 -8.93 4.23 -0.19
CA LYS A 91 -9.03 3.82 -1.59
C LYS A 91 -7.96 2.79 -1.95
N MET A 92 -8.33 1.87 -2.82
CA MET A 92 -7.43 0.84 -3.33
C MET A 92 -7.65 0.66 -4.84
N CYS A 93 -6.58 0.36 -5.56
CA CYS A 93 -6.63 -0.06 -6.95
C CYS A 93 -5.66 -1.21 -7.21
N THR A 94 -5.92 -1.99 -8.24
CA THR A 94 -4.96 -2.94 -8.80
C THR A 94 -4.38 -2.33 -10.06
N ILE A 95 -3.06 -2.38 -10.19
CA ILE A 95 -2.36 -1.97 -11.40
C ILE A 95 -1.71 -3.20 -12.02
N SER A 96 -1.65 -3.25 -13.35
CA SER A 96 -0.79 -4.19 -14.07
C SER A 96 0.37 -3.43 -14.68
N TRP A 97 1.58 -3.96 -14.59
CA TRP A 97 2.74 -3.24 -15.07
C TRP A 97 3.79 -4.20 -15.60
N LEU A 98 4.60 -3.68 -16.52
CA LEU A 98 5.68 -4.40 -17.15
C LEU A 98 7.01 -3.97 -16.55
N LEU A 99 7.79 -4.92 -16.05
CA LEU A 99 9.21 -4.74 -15.81
C LEU A 99 9.97 -5.48 -16.89
N GLN A 100 10.71 -4.74 -17.71
CA GLN A 100 11.38 -5.29 -18.88
C GLN A 100 10.37 -6.01 -19.80
N LYS A 101 10.40 -7.35 -19.87
CA LYS A 101 9.52 -8.18 -20.71
C LYS A 101 8.54 -9.04 -19.90
N LEU A 102 8.44 -8.80 -18.59
CA LEU A 102 7.59 -9.55 -17.68
C LEU A 102 6.45 -8.68 -17.18
N SER A 103 5.24 -9.25 -17.12
CA SER A 103 4.06 -8.60 -16.57
C SER A 103 3.84 -9.01 -15.13
N PHE A 104 3.48 -8.03 -14.32
CA PHE A 104 3.14 -8.15 -12.90
C PHE A 104 1.78 -7.50 -12.64
#